data_AF-A0A146KCJ6-F1
#
_entry.id   AF-A0A146KCJ6-F1
#
_cell.length_a   1.000
_cell.length_b   1.000
_cell.length_c   1.000
_cell.angle_alpha   90.00
_cell.angle_beta   90.00
_cell.angle_gamma   90.00
#
_symmetry.space_group_name_H-M   'P 1'
#
loop_
_entity.id
_entity.type
_entity.pdbx_description
1 polymer ?
#
loop_
_entity_poly.entity_id
_entity_poly.type
_entity_poly.pdbx_seq_one_letter_code
_entity_poly.pdbx_strand_id
1 'polypeptide(L)'
;ILFAMLCGTLPFDDDDLAKLYKKIGAGQYEIPSFVSPKAQDLLRKIIVVEPDKRATVEQIINHPWFIETLPEVYRPPGEVEAQLVIDFRVIYTMTQAIPEWPPAKVIKALNTNRHNQMTATYYLLSEKRAATDKKPWVLAEQQQYASAMGFKLKQNGQVEIDEEEFVEE
;
A
#
# COMPACT_ATOMS: atom_id res chain seq x y z
N ILE A 1 -12.98 -10.66 -8.50
CA ILE A 1 -13.46 -11.69 -7.54
C ILE A 1 -14.90 -11.44 -7.09
N LEU A 2 -15.24 -10.28 -6.52
CA LEU A 2 -16.61 -10.00 -6.05
C LEU A 2 -17.71 -10.30 -7.09
N PHE A 3 -17.50 -9.92 -8.35
CA PHE A 3 -18.43 -10.25 -9.44
C PHE A 3 -18.72 -11.76 -9.51
N ALA A 4 -17.69 -12.60 -9.49
CA ALA A 4 -17.83 -14.05 -9.58
C ALA A 4 -18.55 -14.65 -8.34
N MET A 5 -18.33 -14.06 -7.17
CA MET A 5 -19.06 -14.47 -5.95
C MET A 5 -20.56 -14.17 -6.05
N LEU A 6 -20.93 -13.04 -6.67
CA LEU A 6 -22.32 -12.62 -6.80
C LEU A 6 -23.04 -13.26 -8.00
N CYS A 7 -22.32 -13.49 -9.11
CA CYS A 7 -22.91 -13.90 -10.39
C CYS A 7 -22.64 -15.36 -10.76
N GLY A 8 -21.72 -16.04 -10.06
CA GLY A 8 -21.30 -17.41 -10.37
C GLY A 8 -20.51 -17.55 -11.68
N THR A 9 -20.11 -16.43 -12.29
CA THR A 9 -19.46 -16.35 -13.61
C THR A 9 -18.38 -15.27 -13.62
N LEU A 10 -17.50 -15.27 -14.61
CA LEU A 10 -16.48 -14.23 -14.76
C LEU A 10 -17.05 -13.00 -15.49
N PRO A 11 -16.62 -11.77 -15.13
CA PRO A 11 -17.05 -10.56 -15.85
C PRO A 11 -16.50 -10.50 -17.28
N PHE A 12 -15.36 -11.15 -17.53
CA PHE A 12 -14.74 -11.28 -18.84
C PHE A 12 -14.34 -12.74 -19.05
N ASP A 13 -14.81 -13.33 -20.14
CA ASP A 13 -14.49 -14.70 -20.53
C ASP A 13 -14.54 -14.83 -22.05
N ASP A 14 -13.61 -15.60 -22.61
CA ASP A 14 -13.52 -15.95 -24.03
C ASP A 14 -12.51 -17.10 -24.23
N ASP A 15 -12.82 -18.02 -25.16
CA ASP A 15 -11.90 -19.10 -25.53
C ASP A 15 -10.64 -18.59 -26.24
N ASP A 16 -10.74 -17.44 -26.91
CA ASP A 16 -9.62 -16.78 -27.58
C ASP A 16 -9.00 -15.70 -26.69
N LEU A 17 -7.70 -15.87 -26.37
CA LEU A 17 -6.97 -14.95 -25.51
C LEU A 17 -6.93 -13.51 -26.03
N ALA A 18 -6.81 -13.32 -27.35
CA ALA A 18 -6.77 -11.97 -27.92
C ALA A 18 -8.13 -11.27 -27.77
N LYS A 19 -9.24 -11.99 -27.93
CA LYS A 19 -10.59 -11.47 -27.65
C LYS A 19 -10.81 -11.21 -26.16
N LEU A 20 -10.35 -12.10 -25.29
CA LEU A 20 -10.40 -11.90 -23.84
C LEU A 20 -9.68 -10.61 -23.42
N TYR A 21 -8.44 -10.40 -23.88
CA TYR A 21 -7.69 -9.19 -23.58
C TYR A 21 -8.37 -7.93 -24.14
N LYS A 22 -8.98 -8.03 -25.33
CA LYS A 22 -9.77 -6.92 -25.89
C LYS A 22 -11.00 -6.59 -25.04
N LYS A 23 -11.71 -7.60 -24.52
CA LYS A 23 -12.85 -7.42 -23.60
C LYS A 23 -12.40 -6.76 -22.29
N ILE A 24 -11.31 -7.25 -21.69
CA ILE A 24 -10.72 -6.67 -20.46
C ILE A 24 -10.32 -5.21 -20.69
N GLY A 25 -9.60 -4.92 -21.78
CA GLY A 25 -9.17 -3.56 -22.11
C GLY A 25 -10.33 -2.61 -22.42
N ALA A 26 -11.44 -3.11 -22.97
CA ALA A 26 -12.66 -2.32 -23.19
C ALA A 26 -13.48 -2.11 -21.90
N GLY A 27 -13.28 -2.93 -20.87
CA GLY A 27 -14.04 -2.85 -19.62
C GLY A 27 -15.53 -3.14 -19.78
N GLN A 28 -15.94 -3.83 -20.85
CA GLN A 28 -17.35 -4.12 -21.13
C GLN A 28 -17.75 -5.45 -20.49
N TYR A 29 -18.66 -5.40 -19.53
CA TYR A 29 -19.25 -6.56 -18.87
C TYR A 29 -20.70 -6.25 -18.49
N GLU A 30 -21.52 -7.29 -18.38
CA GLU A 30 -22.92 -7.17 -18.00
C GLU A 30 -23.13 -7.66 -16.58
N ILE A 31 -23.90 -6.90 -15.79
CA ILE A 31 -24.26 -7.29 -14.43
C ILE A 31 -25.70 -7.81 -14.47
N PRO A 32 -25.95 -9.08 -14.06
CA PRO A 32 -27.29 -9.64 -14.06
C PRO A 32 -28.28 -8.86 -13.18
N SER A 33 -29.55 -8.84 -13.58
CA SER A 33 -30.61 -8.08 -12.89
C SER A 33 -30.93 -8.58 -11.47
N PHE A 34 -30.59 -9.83 -11.15
CA PHE A 34 -30.76 -10.38 -9.80
C PHE A 34 -29.77 -9.80 -8.78
N VAL A 35 -28.67 -9.17 -9.24
CA VAL A 35 -27.69 -8.53 -8.36
C VAL A 35 -28.31 -7.25 -7.78
N SER A 36 -28.23 -7.06 -6.46
CA SER A 36 -28.86 -5.90 -5.83
C SER A 36 -28.29 -4.57 -6.37
N PRO A 37 -29.10 -3.50 -6.50
CA PRO A 37 -28.64 -2.24 -7.10
C PRO A 37 -27.38 -1.67 -6.44
N LYS A 38 -27.25 -1.79 -5.11
CA LYS A 38 -26.06 -1.34 -4.36
C LYS A 38 -24.81 -2.18 -4.69
N ALA A 39 -24.97 -3.49 -4.90
CA ALA A 39 -23.87 -4.35 -5.32
C ALA A 39 -23.43 -4.02 -6.76
N GLN A 40 -24.39 -3.77 -7.66
CA GLN A 40 -24.09 -3.36 -9.02
C GLN A 40 -23.29 -2.06 -9.05
N ASP A 41 -23.69 -1.08 -8.25
CA ASP A 41 -22.98 0.20 -8.11
C ASP A 41 -21.54 0.01 -7.61
N LEU A 42 -21.33 -0.82 -6.57
CA LEU A 42 -19.99 -1.13 -6.09
C LEU A 42 -19.14 -1.83 -7.16
N LEU A 43 -19.71 -2.80 -7.88
CA LEU A 43 -19.01 -3.50 -8.97
C LEU A 43 -18.54 -2.53 -10.06
N ARG A 44 -19.38 -1.54 -10.43
CA ARG A 44 -19.02 -0.51 -11.41
C ARG A 44 -17.88 0.41 -10.94
N LYS A 45 -17.75 0.62 -9.64
CA LYS A 45 -16.67 1.41 -9.03
C LYS A 45 -15.35 0.64 -8.90
N ILE A 46 -15.41 -0.69 -8.80
CA ILE A 46 -14.23 -1.56 -8.67
C ILE A 46 -13.69 -1.99 -10.04
N ILE A 47 -14.56 -2.35 -10.98
CA ILE A 47 -14.17 -2.89 -12.30
C ILE A 47 -14.10 -1.73 -13.30
N VAL A 48 -13.11 -0.87 -13.10
CA VAL A 48 -12.82 0.31 -13.95
C VAL A 48 -11.50 0.12 -14.67
N VAL A 49 -11.49 0.44 -15.98
CA VAL A 49 -10.32 0.33 -16.85
C VAL A 49 -9.23 1.32 -16.40
N GLU A 50 -9.58 2.60 -16.30
CA GLU A 50 -8.67 3.63 -15.78
C GLU A 50 -8.39 3.45 -14.28
N PRO A 51 -7.13 3.20 -13.86
CA PRO A 51 -6.79 2.98 -12.45
C PRO A 51 -7.14 4.17 -11.55
N ASP A 52 -6.92 5.40 -12.01
CA ASP A 52 -7.15 6.62 -11.21
C ASP A 52 -8.63 6.89 -10.94
N LYS A 53 -9.53 6.29 -11.73
CA LYS A 53 -10.99 6.38 -11.53
C LYS A 53 -11.54 5.22 -10.71
N ARG A 54 -10.73 4.20 -10.44
CA ARG A 54 -11.12 3.04 -9.66
C ARG A 54 -11.28 3.44 -8.20
N ALA A 55 -12.33 2.93 -7.56
CA ALA A 55 -12.54 3.22 -6.14
C ALA A 55 -11.36 2.75 -5.29
N THR A 56 -10.92 3.63 -4.37
CA THR A 56 -9.92 3.30 -3.37
C THR A 56 -10.49 2.32 -2.34
N VAL A 57 -9.60 1.67 -1.57
CA VAL A 57 -10.04 0.78 -0.48
C VAL A 57 -10.93 1.53 0.51
N GLU A 58 -10.58 2.77 0.86
CA GLU A 58 -11.37 3.64 1.73
C GLU A 58 -12.78 3.91 1.17
N GLN A 59 -12.89 4.19 -0.13
CA GLN A 59 -14.19 4.38 -0.78
C GLN A 59 -15.02 3.09 -0.80
N ILE A 60 -14.37 1.92 -0.92
CA ILE A 60 -15.04 0.61 -0.91
C ILE A 60 -15.56 0.27 0.49
N ILE A 61 -14.75 0.44 1.54
CA ILE A 61 -15.16 0.12 2.92
C ILE A 61 -16.29 1.03 3.42
N ASN A 62 -16.32 2.28 2.93
CA ASN A 62 -17.38 3.24 3.25
C ASN A 62 -18.59 3.12 2.29
N HIS A 63 -18.58 2.18 1.35
CA HIS A 63 -19.66 2.01 0.41
C HIS A 63 -20.93 1.44 1.10
N PRO A 64 -22.15 1.94 0.80
CA PRO A 64 -23.37 1.46 1.45
C PRO A 64 -23.57 -0.06 1.36
N TRP A 65 -23.26 -0.65 0.20
CA TRP A 65 -23.32 -2.11 0.04
C TRP A 65 -22.38 -2.85 1.00
N PHE A 66 -21.15 -2.33 1.17
CA PHE A 66 -20.17 -2.97 2.05
C PHE A 66 -20.62 -2.88 3.50
N ILE A 67 -21.00 -1.69 3.96
CA ILE A 67 -21.48 -1.43 5.33
C ILE A 67 -22.67 -2.31 5.70
N GLU A 68 -23.64 -2.48 4.80
CA GLU A 68 -24.82 -3.34 5.04
C GLU A 68 -24.50 -4.83 5.12
N THR A 69 -23.38 -5.25 4.53
CA THR A 69 -22.92 -6.65 4.56
C THR A 69 -21.90 -6.93 5.67
N LEU A 70 -21.45 -5.90 6.39
CA LEU A 70 -20.46 -6.07 7.45
C LEU A 70 -21.07 -6.88 8.60
N PRO A 71 -20.40 -7.96 9.06
CA PRO A 71 -20.77 -8.61 10.30
C PRO A 71 -20.54 -7.63 11.47
N GLU A 72 -21.35 -7.73 12.54
CA GLU A 72 -21.26 -6.86 13.74
C GLU A 72 -19.87 -6.82 14.40
N VAL A 73 -19.01 -7.81 14.11
CA VAL A 73 -17.67 -7.97 14.70
C VAL A 73 -16.56 -7.44 13.78
N TYR A 74 -16.88 -6.81 12.64
CA TYR A 74 -15.83 -6.22 11.79
C TYR A 74 -15.16 -5.04 12.51
N ARG A 75 -13.90 -5.25 12.92
CA ARG A 75 -13.01 -4.13 13.27
C ARG A 75 -12.15 -3.84 12.05
N PRO A 76 -12.24 -2.64 11.45
CA PRO A 76 -11.27 -2.26 10.44
C PRO A 76 -9.86 -2.37 11.04
N PRO A 77 -8.85 -2.77 10.24
CA PRO A 77 -7.46 -2.60 10.64
C PRO A 77 -7.27 -1.16 11.11
N GLY A 78 -6.58 -0.95 12.24
CA GLY A 78 -6.28 0.40 12.70
C GLY A 78 -5.58 1.17 11.58
N GLU A 79 -5.93 2.44 11.40
CA GLU A 79 -5.23 3.31 10.47
C GLU A 79 -3.75 3.34 10.90
N VAL A 80 -2.88 2.79 10.06
CA VAL A 80 -1.45 2.98 10.24
C VAL A 80 -1.18 4.38 9.70
N GLU A 81 -1.16 5.37 10.59
CA GLU A 81 -0.65 6.69 10.25
C GLU A 81 0.74 6.50 9.65
N ALA A 82 0.88 6.80 8.36
CA ALA A 82 2.18 6.79 7.71
C ALA A 82 3.05 7.80 8.46
N GLN A 83 4.03 7.29 9.21
CA GLN A 83 4.95 8.16 9.94
C GLN A 83 5.66 9.04 8.91
N LEU A 84 5.42 10.36 9.00
CA LEU A 84 6.06 11.37 8.14
C LEU A 84 7.59 11.39 8.32
N VAL A 85 8.10 10.74 9.37
CA VAL A 85 9.50 10.70 9.75
C VAL A 85 9.99 9.25 9.75
N ILE A 86 11.11 9.02 9.08
CA ILE A 86 11.72 7.69 8.97
C ILE A 86 12.39 7.33 10.31
N ASP A 87 12.16 6.10 10.78
CA ASP A 87 12.83 5.53 11.95
C ASP A 87 14.07 4.73 11.51
N PHE A 88 15.23 5.34 11.70
CA PHE A 88 16.53 4.77 11.35
C PHE A 88 16.89 3.55 12.20
N ARG A 89 16.24 3.31 13.35
CA ARG A 89 16.38 2.06 14.12
C ARG A 89 15.85 0.86 13.33
N VAL A 90 14.76 1.07 12.60
CA VAL A 90 14.14 0.05 11.75
C VAL A 90 15.01 -0.20 10.52
N ILE A 91 15.50 0.85 9.87
CA ILE A 91 16.43 0.73 8.73
C ILE A 91 17.70 -0.01 9.15
N TYR A 92 18.29 0.36 10.29
CA TYR A 92 19.44 -0.34 10.83
C TYR A 92 19.15 -1.84 10.99
N THR A 93 18.04 -2.20 11.62
CA THR A 93 17.63 -3.60 11.79
C THR A 93 17.45 -4.33 10.46
N MET A 94 16.81 -3.68 9.47
CA MET A 94 16.62 -4.26 8.13
C MET A 94 17.94 -4.55 7.43
N THR A 95 18.87 -3.60 7.46
CA THR A 95 20.17 -3.71 6.75
C THR A 95 21.08 -4.75 7.38
N GLN A 96 20.99 -4.96 8.70
CA GLN A 96 21.70 -6.03 9.39
C GLN A 96 21.13 -7.42 9.05
N ALA A 97 19.80 -7.52 8.89
CA ALA A 97 19.14 -8.78 8.56
C ALA A 97 19.25 -9.14 7.08
N ILE A 98 19.28 -8.15 6.19
CA ILE A 98 19.24 -8.33 4.73
C ILE A 98 20.35 -7.47 4.10
N PRO A 99 21.55 -8.04 3.86
CA PRO A 99 22.69 -7.30 3.31
C PRO A 99 22.46 -6.71 1.91
N GLU A 100 21.54 -7.28 1.13
CA GLU A 100 21.20 -6.80 -0.21
C GLU A 100 20.40 -5.49 -0.23
N TRP A 101 19.95 -5.00 0.94
CA TRP A 101 19.15 -3.79 1.05
C TRP A 101 19.97 -2.65 1.67
N PRO A 102 20.77 -1.93 0.87
CA PRO A 102 21.54 -0.80 1.38
C PRO A 102 20.60 0.31 1.87
N PRO A 103 20.97 1.05 2.94
CA PRO A 103 20.11 2.07 3.54
C PRO A 103 19.60 3.10 2.54
N ALA A 104 20.43 3.55 1.59
CA ALA A 104 20.06 4.52 0.55
C ALA A 104 18.87 4.05 -0.30
N LYS A 105 18.86 2.77 -0.73
CA LYS A 105 17.77 2.20 -1.53
C LYS A 105 16.48 2.10 -0.71
N VAL A 106 16.58 1.75 0.57
CA VAL A 106 15.43 1.70 1.48
C VAL A 106 14.84 3.10 1.67
N ILE A 107 15.67 4.10 1.94
CA ILE A 107 15.24 5.50 2.10
C ILE A 107 14.60 6.03 0.81
N LYS A 108 15.20 5.77 -0.37
CA LYS A 108 14.62 6.12 -1.68
C LYS A 108 13.24 5.48 -1.86
N ALA A 109 13.10 4.20 -1.55
CA ALA A 109 11.84 3.47 -1.67
C ALA A 109 10.76 4.03 -0.72
N LEU A 110 11.14 4.41 0.50
CA LEU A 110 10.23 5.04 1.48
C LEU A 110 9.80 6.44 1.03
N ASN A 111 10.73 7.30 0.61
CA ASN A 111 10.44 8.66 0.16
C ASN A 111 9.56 8.70 -1.10
N THR A 112 9.73 7.73 -2.00
CA THR A 112 8.90 7.60 -3.22
C THR A 112 7.55 6.91 -2.95
N ASN A 113 7.27 6.52 -1.71
CA ASN A 113 6.10 5.73 -1.32
C ASN A 113 5.88 4.50 -2.23
N ARG A 114 6.98 3.82 -2.60
CA ARG A 114 6.91 2.67 -3.51
C ARG A 114 6.32 1.47 -2.78
N HIS A 115 5.38 0.76 -3.38
CA HIS A 115 4.90 -0.51 -2.84
C HIS A 115 5.84 -1.66 -3.25
N ASN A 116 6.77 -2.05 -2.37
CA ASN A 116 7.72 -3.14 -2.60
C ASN A 116 8.10 -3.86 -1.30
N GLN A 117 9.03 -4.83 -1.39
CA GLN A 117 9.48 -5.61 -0.24
C GLN A 117 10.16 -4.74 0.84
N MET A 118 10.95 -3.72 0.45
CA MET A 118 11.64 -2.84 1.39
C MET A 118 10.66 -2.02 2.22
N THR A 119 9.70 -1.35 1.57
CA THR A 119 8.71 -0.52 2.26
C THR A 119 7.76 -1.40 3.09
N ALA A 120 7.34 -2.55 2.58
CA ALA A 120 6.53 -3.50 3.34
C ALA A 120 7.24 -3.98 4.61
N THR A 121 8.49 -4.42 4.51
CA THR A 121 9.26 -4.85 5.69
C THR A 121 9.47 -3.71 6.69
N TYR A 122 9.74 -2.50 6.21
CA TYR A 122 9.86 -1.32 7.06
C TYR A 122 8.58 -1.06 7.87
N TYR A 123 7.41 -1.04 7.22
CA TYR A 123 6.14 -0.79 7.92
C TYR A 123 5.80 -1.90 8.90
N LEU A 124 6.00 -3.17 8.53
CA LEU A 124 5.76 -4.31 9.42
C LEU A 124 6.66 -4.29 10.66
N LEU A 125 7.94 -3.95 10.50
CA LEU A 125 8.86 -3.83 11.63
C LEU A 125 8.56 -2.61 12.49
N SER A 126 8.14 -1.50 11.87
CA SER A 126 7.70 -0.30 12.58
C SER A 126 6.48 -0.59 13.46
N GLU A 127 5.49 -1.30 12.92
CA GLU A 127 4.29 -1.73 13.66
C GLU A 127 4.63 -2.69 14.80
N LYS A 128 5.41 -3.75 14.52
CA LYS A 128 5.86 -4.71 15.54
C LYS A 128 6.62 -4.01 16.66
N ARG A 129 7.45 -3.01 16.30
CA ARG A 129 8.20 -2.22 17.26
C ARG A 129 7.29 -1.32 18.08
N ALA A 130 6.34 -0.61 17.47
CA ALA A 130 5.35 0.18 18.21
C ALA A 130 4.53 -0.67 19.21
N ALA A 131 4.25 -1.94 18.87
CA ALA A 131 3.57 -2.88 19.76
C ALA A 131 4.45 -3.41 20.90
N THR A 132 5.75 -3.64 20.65
CA THR A 132 6.67 -4.32 21.60
C THR A 132 7.49 -3.33 22.44
N ASP A 133 7.97 -2.25 21.81
CA ASP A 133 8.86 -1.24 22.34
C ASP A 133 8.22 0.14 22.15
N LYS A 134 7.56 0.63 23.20
CA LYS A 134 6.90 1.95 23.22
C LYS A 134 7.88 3.13 23.31
N LYS A 135 9.18 2.90 23.04
CA LYS A 135 10.18 3.97 23.04
C LYS A 135 9.83 4.99 21.94
N PRO A 136 9.63 6.28 22.31
CA PRO A 136 9.27 7.29 21.34
C PRO A 136 10.39 7.51 20.32
N TRP A 137 10.02 8.15 19.21
CA TRP A 137 11.00 8.68 18.27
C TRP A 137 11.72 9.87 18.91
N VAL A 138 13.06 9.87 18.88
CA VAL A 138 13.90 10.92 19.49
C VAL A 138 14.99 11.32 18.51
N LEU A 139 15.01 12.58 18.05
CA LEU A 139 15.92 13.07 17.01
C LEU A 139 17.40 12.75 17.29
N ALA A 140 17.87 12.94 18.53
CA ALA A 140 19.28 12.69 18.89
C ALA A 140 19.70 11.22 18.67
N GLU A 141 18.82 10.27 19.02
CA GLU A 141 19.05 8.85 18.77
C GLU A 141 19.04 8.55 17.27
N GLN A 142 18.08 9.13 16.55
CA GLN A 142 17.93 8.92 15.11
C GLN A 142 19.13 9.45 14.34
N GLN A 143 19.68 10.59 14.76
CA GLN A 143 20.90 11.16 14.19
C GLN A 143 22.09 10.23 14.37
N GLN A 144 22.20 9.52 15.51
CA GLN A 144 23.28 8.56 15.72
C GLN A 144 23.19 7.40 14.72
N TYR A 145 22.00 6.83 14.51
CA TYR A 145 21.79 5.75 13.53
C TYR A 145 21.99 6.24 12.09
N ALA A 146 21.45 7.41 11.76
CA ALA A 146 21.61 8.02 10.44
C ALA A 146 23.09 8.26 10.12
N SER A 147 23.84 8.90 11.03
CA SER A 147 25.27 9.16 10.86
C SER A 147 26.08 7.86 10.72
N ALA A 148 25.73 6.80 11.46
CA ALA A 148 26.38 5.50 11.33
C ALA A 148 26.16 4.84 9.95
N MET A 149 25.08 5.21 9.26
CA MET A 149 24.78 4.75 7.90
C MET A 149 25.19 5.76 6.82
N GLY A 150 25.82 6.88 7.18
CA GLY A 150 26.27 7.90 6.24
C GLY A 150 25.25 9.00 5.92
N PHE A 151 24.13 9.08 6.65
CA PHE A 151 23.07 10.07 6.41
C PHE A 151 23.05 11.18 7.46
N LYS A 152 22.64 12.38 7.06
CA LYS A 152 22.36 13.50 7.95
C LYS A 152 20.87 13.77 8.03
N LEU A 153 20.38 14.18 9.20
CA LEU A 153 18.98 14.56 9.39
C LEU A 153 18.87 16.06 9.61
N LYS A 154 17.83 16.65 9.02
CA LYS A 154 17.41 18.02 9.30
C LYS A 154 16.75 18.09 10.69
N GLN A 155 16.61 19.29 11.24
CA GLN A 155 15.93 19.50 12.53
C GLN A 155 14.47 19.03 12.54
N ASN A 156 13.83 18.92 11.37
CA ASN A 156 12.48 18.38 11.21
C ASN A 156 12.44 16.84 11.11
N GLY A 157 13.58 16.15 11.27
CA GLY A 157 13.69 14.69 11.22
C GLY A 157 13.76 14.08 9.82
N GLN A 158 13.67 14.89 8.76
CA GLN A 158 13.82 14.41 7.38
C GLN A 158 15.29 14.21 7.02
N VAL A 159 15.53 13.30 6.10
CA VAL A 159 16.87 13.05 5.55
C VAL A 159 17.32 14.27 4.75
N GLU A 160 18.54 14.73 5.01
CA GLU A 160 19.23 15.68 4.14
C GLU A 160 19.65 14.91 2.88
N ILE A 161 18.94 15.16 1.78
CA ILE A 161 19.23 14.57 0.48
C ILE A 161 20.14 15.56 -0.24
N ASP A 162 21.42 15.20 -0.39
CA ASP A 162 22.28 15.86 -1.37
C ASP A 162 21.84 15.34 -2.76
N GLU A 163 21.37 16.25 -3.62
CA GLU A 163 20.79 15.93 -4.94
C GLU A 163 21.75 15.16 -5.86
N GLU A 164 23.04 15.12 -5.53
CA GLU A 164 24.09 14.41 -6.28
C GLU A 164 24.13 12.89 -6.00
N GLU A 165 23.66 12.38 -4.86
CA GLU A 165 23.81 10.95 -4.49
C GLU A 165 22.67 10.03 -4.96
N PHE A 166 21.58 10.58 -5.52
CA PHE A 166 20.41 9.78 -5.96
C PHE A 166 20.34 9.53 -7.47
N VAL A 167 21.32 10.06 -8.22
CA VAL A 167 21.50 9.89 -9.67
C VAL A 167 22.43 8.71 -9.92
N GLU A 168 22.03 7.49 -9.58
CA GLU A 168 22.63 6.31 -10.21
C GLU A 168 21.59 5.16 -10.29
N GLU A 169 21.34 4.78 -11.55
CA GLU A 169 20.58 3.68 -12.18
C GLU A 169 19.23 3.21 -11.59
#